data_AF-A0A968CWS6-F1
#
_entry.id   AF-A0A968CWS6-F1
#
_cell.length_a   1.000
_cell.length_b   1.000
_cell.length_c   1.000
_cell.angle_alpha   90.00
_cell.angle_beta   90.00
_cell.angle_gamma   90.00
#
_symmetry.space_group_name_H-M   'P 1'
#
loop_
_entity.id
_entity.type
_entity.pdbx_description
1 polymer ?
#
loop_
_entity_poly.entity_id
_entity_poly.type
_entity_poly.pdbx_seq_one_letter_code
_entity_poly.pdbx_strand_id
1 'polypeptide(L)'
;LAQVGNKREALKILQQLKQQGSETSAMAIVMIYGGLGEKDQAFAWLEKAYLARSNYLAFIKVEPYFDSLRSDPRFTALLEKMRL
;
A
#
# COMPACT_ATOMS: atom_id res chain seq x y z
N LEU A 1 2.67 -24.50 -2.11
CA LEU A 1 1.19 -24.59 -2.26
C LEU A 1 0.45 -23.58 -1.40
N ALA A 2 0.79 -23.40 -0.10
CA ALA A 2 0.13 -22.43 0.79
C ALA A 2 0.25 -20.95 0.33
N GLN A 3 1.43 -20.50 -0.14
CA GLN A 3 1.61 -19.11 -0.63
C GLN A 3 0.79 -18.79 -1.90
N VAL A 4 0.62 -19.76 -2.81
CA VAL A 4 -0.15 -19.56 -4.05
C VAL A 4 -1.66 -19.45 -3.75
N GLY A 5 -2.16 -20.26 -2.81
CA GLY A 5 -3.53 -20.15 -2.32
C GLY A 5 -3.79 -18.80 -1.64
N ASN A 6 -2.84 -18.35 -0.81
CA ASN A 6 -2.91 -17.07 -0.12
C ASN A 6 -2.85 -15.87 -1.09
N LYS A 7 -2.01 -15.95 -2.14
CA LYS A 7 -1.95 -14.94 -3.21
C LYS A 7 -3.26 -14.81 -3.98
N ARG A 8 -3.91 -15.93 -4.34
CA ARG A 8 -5.17 -15.88 -5.09
C ARG A 8 -6.29 -15.24 -4.27
N GLU A 9 -6.37 -15.55 -2.98
CA GLU A 9 -7.37 -14.97 -2.09
C GLU A 9 -7.10 -13.48 -1.84
N ALA A 10 -5.83 -13.11 -1.61
CA ALA A 10 -5.40 -11.73 -1.52
C ALA A 10 -5.78 -10.90 -2.76
N LEU A 11 -5.64 -11.46 -3.96
CA LEU A 11 -6.04 -10.79 -5.21
C LEU A 11 -7.57 -10.59 -5.32
N LYS A 12 -8.39 -11.53 -4.81
CA LYS A 12 -9.85 -11.34 -4.77
C LYS A 12 -10.25 -10.22 -3.82
N ILE A 13 -9.65 -10.20 -2.62
CA ILE A 13 -9.88 -9.14 -1.63
C ILE A 13 -9.47 -7.79 -2.23
N LEU A 14 -8.32 -7.72 -2.89
CA LEU A 14 -7.88 -6.53 -3.62
C LEU A 14 -8.91 -6.04 -4.64
N GLN A 15 -9.52 -6.95 -5.40
CA GLN A 15 -10.55 -6.58 -6.37
C GLN A 15 -11.79 -5.97 -5.69
N GLN A 16 -12.24 -6.55 -4.58
CA GLN A 16 -13.37 -6.04 -3.81
C GLN A 16 -13.08 -4.66 -3.21
N LEU A 17 -11.90 -4.49 -2.60
CA LEU A 17 -11.46 -3.22 -2.01
C LEU A 17 -11.36 -2.11 -3.08
N LYS A 18 -10.86 -2.45 -4.27
CA LYS A 18 -10.80 -1.50 -5.40
C LYS A 18 -12.17 -1.01 -5.86
N GLN A 19 -13.21 -1.84 -5.71
CA GLN A 19 -14.59 -1.46 -6.08
C GLN A 19 -15.27 -0.60 -5.01
N GLN A 20 -14.91 -0.76 -3.74
CA GLN A 20 -15.46 0.02 -2.64
C GLN A 20 -14.93 1.46 -2.60
N GLY A 21 -13.69 1.68 -3.04
CA GLY A 21 -13.13 3.02 -3.24
C GLY A 21 -12.94 3.88 -1.98
N SER A 22 -13.04 3.30 -0.78
CA SER A 22 -12.87 4.01 0.48
C SER A 22 -11.38 4.17 0.88
N GLU A 23 -11.07 5.13 1.77
CA GLU A 23 -9.71 5.27 2.31
C GLU A 23 -9.22 4.00 3.03
N THR A 24 -10.11 3.35 3.78
CA THR A 24 -9.85 2.05 4.42
C THR A 24 -9.46 0.98 3.39
N SER A 25 -10.05 1.04 2.19
CA SER A 25 -9.72 0.13 1.09
C SER A 25 -8.33 0.41 0.52
N ALA A 26 -7.94 1.68 0.38
CA ALA A 26 -6.61 2.05 -0.11
C ALA A 26 -5.48 1.57 0.83
N MET A 27 -5.67 1.72 2.14
CA MET A 27 -4.74 1.20 3.15
C MET A 27 -4.61 -0.31 3.05
N ALA A 28 -5.74 -1.04 3.04
CA ALA A 28 -5.74 -2.49 2.93
C ALA A 28 -5.07 -2.99 1.64
N ILE A 29 -5.22 -2.25 0.54
CA ILE A 29 -4.57 -2.57 -0.73
C ILE A 29 -3.03 -2.45 -0.62
N VAL A 30 -2.51 -1.38 -0.01
CA VAL A 30 -1.05 -1.22 0.19
C VAL A 30 -0.49 -2.32 1.09
N MET A 31 -1.20 -2.67 2.17
CA MET A 31 -0.80 -3.76 3.07
C MET A 31 -0.71 -5.10 2.33
N ILE A 32 -1.72 -5.44 1.53
CA ILE A 32 -1.75 -6.69 0.78
C ILE A 32 -0.61 -6.72 -0.25
N TYR A 33 -0.40 -5.64 -1.01
CA TYR A 33 0.69 -5.60 -1.99
C TYR A 33 2.08 -5.64 -1.33
N GLY A 34 2.27 -4.94 -0.20
CA GLY A 34 3.51 -4.99 0.58
C GLY A 34 3.81 -6.40 1.11
N GLY A 35 2.81 -7.07 1.70
CA GLY A 35 2.95 -8.44 2.20
C GLY A 35 3.19 -9.49 1.10
N LEU A 36 2.72 -9.24 -0.12
CA LEU A 36 2.99 -10.07 -1.30
C LEU A 36 4.35 -9.77 -1.97
N GLY A 37 5.07 -8.74 -1.51
CA GLY A 37 6.31 -8.27 -2.15
C GLY A 37 6.09 -7.54 -3.48
N GLU A 38 4.86 -7.24 -3.84
CA GLU A 38 4.44 -6.57 -5.08
C GLU A 38 4.61 -5.04 -4.93
N LYS A 39 5.85 -4.60 -4.69
CA LYS A 39 6.18 -3.23 -4.30
C LYS A 39 5.72 -2.18 -5.32
N ASP A 40 5.78 -2.49 -6.62
CA ASP A 40 5.35 -1.57 -7.67
C ASP A 40 3.87 -1.21 -7.55
N GLN A 41 3.03 -2.20 -7.23
CA GLN A 41 1.61 -1.96 -6.99
C GLN A 41 1.39 -1.21 -5.69
N ALA A 42 2.13 -1.53 -4.63
CA ALA A 42 2.06 -0.79 -3.37
C ALA A 42 2.38 0.70 -3.56
N PHE A 43 3.45 1.04 -4.29
CA PHE A 43 3.82 2.42 -4.58
C PHE A 43 2.81 3.13 -5.48
N ALA A 44 2.22 2.45 -6.46
CA ALA A 44 1.14 3.04 -7.27
C ALA A 44 -0.07 3.45 -6.41
N TRP A 45 -0.37 2.69 -5.35
CA TRP A 45 -1.45 3.02 -4.41
C TRP A 45 -1.06 4.12 -3.42
N LEU A 46 0.19 4.16 -2.98
CA LEU A 46 0.72 5.25 -2.17
C LEU A 46 0.68 6.60 -2.91
N GLU A 47 1.07 6.63 -4.18
CA GLU A 47 0.98 7.84 -5.01
C GLU A 47 -0.46 8.30 -5.21
N LYS A 48 -1.40 7.36 -5.45
CA LYS A 48 -2.83 7.69 -5.51
C LYS A 48 -3.34 8.31 -4.21
N ALA A 49 -2.94 7.76 -3.07
CA ALA A 49 -3.31 8.31 -1.77
C ALA A 49 -2.72 9.69 -1.51
N TYR A 50 -1.49 9.92 -1.98
CA TYR A 50 -0.85 11.23 -1.89
C TYR A 50 -1.62 12.27 -2.70
N LEU A 51 -1.98 11.94 -3.95
CA LEU A 51 -2.80 12.79 -4.80
C LEU A 51 -4.20 13.04 -4.21
N ALA A 52 -4.79 12.03 -3.58
CA ALA A 52 -6.07 12.14 -2.88
C ALA A 52 -6.00 12.87 -1.53
N ARG A 53 -4.80 13.27 -1.09
CA ARG A 53 -4.54 13.87 0.23
C ARG A 53 -5.07 13.01 1.38
N SER A 54 -4.91 11.70 1.26
CA SER A 54 -5.49 10.76 2.20
C SER A 54 -4.85 10.86 3.59
N ASN A 55 -5.68 10.88 4.63
CA ASN A 55 -5.24 11.07 6.01
C ASN A 55 -4.33 9.94 6.51
N TYR A 56 -4.45 8.72 5.96
CA TYR A 56 -3.65 7.58 6.42
C TYR A 56 -2.15 7.78 6.18
N LEU A 57 -1.77 8.60 5.20
CA LEU A 57 -0.35 8.88 4.93
C LEU A 57 0.33 9.62 6.09
N ALA A 58 -0.44 10.21 7.02
CA ALA A 58 0.11 10.76 8.27
C ALA A 58 0.86 9.70 9.10
N PHE A 59 0.51 8.42 8.97
CA PHE A 59 1.11 7.32 9.74
C PHE A 59 2.22 6.58 8.99
N ILE A 60 2.63 7.06 7.81
CA ILE A 60 3.54 6.34 6.90
C ILE A 60 4.89 5.97 7.54
N LYS A 61 5.39 6.79 8.46
CA LYS A 61 6.67 6.58 9.15
C LYS A 61 6.61 5.58 10.30
N VAL A 62 5.45 5.38 10.93
CA VAL A 62 5.34 4.65 12.20
C VAL A 62 4.68 3.29 12.05
N GLU A 63 3.88 3.11 11.01
CA GLU A 63 3.06 1.91 10.89
C GLU A 63 3.82 0.70 10.30
N PRO A 64 3.79 -0.49 10.94
CA PRO A 64 4.60 -1.64 10.55
C PRO A 64 4.34 -2.17 9.14
N TYR A 65 3.16 -1.93 8.58
CA TYR A 65 2.84 -2.42 7.24
C TYR A 65 3.67 -1.76 6.12
N PHE A 66 4.30 -0.62 6.40
CA PHE A 66 5.23 0.02 5.48
C PHE A 66 6.66 -0.53 5.57
N ASP A 67 6.99 -1.39 6.54
CA ASP A 67 8.35 -1.89 6.79
C ASP A 67 8.98 -2.47 5.52
N SER A 68 8.20 -3.25 4.77
CA SER A 68 8.63 -3.85 3.50
C SER A 68 8.98 -2.84 2.39
N LEU A 69 8.44 -1.62 2.50
CA LEU A 69 8.61 -0.53 1.53
C LEU A 69 9.70 0.46 1.95
N ARG A 70 10.01 0.57 3.26
CA ARG A 70 10.98 1.57 3.78
C ARG A 70 12.38 1.45 3.21
N SER A 71 12.78 0.25 2.77
CA SER A 71 14.10 0.03 2.15
C SER A 71 14.15 0.44 0.67
N ASP A 72 13.01 0.76 0.05
CA ASP A 72 12.94 1.11 -1.37
C ASP A 72 13.13 2.63 -1.55
N PRO A 73 14.01 3.11 -2.45
CA PRO A 73 14.26 4.54 -2.66
C PRO A 73 13.01 5.38 -2.96
N ARG A 74 11.97 4.76 -3.54
CA ARG A 74 10.69 5.43 -3.82
C ARG A 74 9.96 5.83 -2.55
N PHE A 75 10.20 5.15 -1.43
CA PHE A 75 9.64 5.54 -0.14
C PHE A 75 10.21 6.87 0.33
N THR A 76 11.53 7.04 0.27
CA THR A 76 12.19 8.32 0.59
C THR A 76 11.68 9.44 -0.31
N ALA A 77 11.59 9.19 -1.62
CA ALA A 77 11.07 10.18 -2.57
C ALA A 77 9.61 10.60 -2.26
N LEU A 78 8.78 9.67 -1.79
CA LEU A 78 7.41 9.98 -1.37
C LEU A 78 7.39 10.84 -0.11
N LEU A 79 8.24 10.55 0.88
CA LEU A 79 8.35 11.38 2.08
C LEU A 79 8.78 12.82 1.75
N GLU A 80 9.74 12.98 0.84
CA GLU A 80 10.18 14.30 0.36
C GLU A 80 9.04 15.08 -0.29
N LYS A 81 8.23 14.44 -1.14
CA LYS A 81 7.02 15.04 -1.72
C LYS A 81 6.04 15.51 -0.64
N MET A 82 5.87 14.69 0.40
CA MET A 82 5.01 14.99 1.55
C MET A 82 5.62 16.01 2.52
N ARG A 83 6.89 16.40 2.31
CA ARG A 83 7.66 17.28 3.21
C ARG A 83 7.82 16.71 4.62
N LEU A 84 8.04 15.39 4.72
CA LEU A 84 8.21 14.67 5.99
C LEU A 84 9.65 14.31 6.28
#